data_AF-A0A0F9LW27-F1
#
_entry.id   AF-A0A0F9LW27-F1
#
_cell.length_a   1.000
_cell.length_b   1.000
_cell.length_c   1.000
_cell.angle_alpha   90.00
_cell.angle_beta   90.00
_cell.angle_gamma   90.00
#
_symmetry.space_group_name_H-M   'P 1'
#
loop_
_entity.id
_entity.type
_entity.pdbx_description
1 polymer ?
#
loop_
_entity_poly.entity_id
_entity_poly.type
_entity_poly.pdbx_seq_one_letter_code
_entity_poly.pdbx_strand_id
1 'polypeptide(L)'
;MTRFDKDAIHKRLEAIARGEGELSEKEAWDVAFHMTDWLEELEAWTAFCANPEALSDQAVDDILMDFLTHVPNHIAAASKIYNDVPVTDVFGVGATVEDEEDEDEG
;
A
#
# COMPACT_ATOMS: atom_id res chain seq x y z
N MET A 1 8.34 -6.31 -14.90
CA MET A 1 8.48 -5.00 -15.60
C MET A 1 7.08 -4.51 -15.88
N THR A 2 6.64 -3.58 -15.04
CA THR A 2 5.24 -3.19 -14.97
C THR A 2 4.85 -2.32 -16.17
N ARG A 3 3.56 -2.29 -16.56
CA ARG A 3 3.07 -1.30 -17.55
C ARG A 3 3.15 0.15 -17.06
N PHE A 4 3.33 0.36 -15.77
CA PHE A 4 3.44 1.65 -15.14
C PHE A 4 4.89 2.15 -15.15
N ASP A 5 5.08 3.42 -15.52
CA ASP A 5 6.36 4.10 -15.38
C ASP A 5 6.59 4.47 -13.90
N LYS A 6 7.14 3.51 -13.14
CA LYS A 6 7.39 3.63 -11.68
C LYS A 6 8.15 4.91 -11.35
N ASP A 7 9.19 5.23 -12.12
CA ASP A 7 10.05 6.40 -11.88
C ASP A 7 9.30 7.71 -12.12
N ALA A 8 8.50 7.80 -13.20
CA ALA A 8 7.70 8.99 -13.47
C ALA A 8 6.61 9.20 -12.42
N ILE A 9 5.93 8.12 -12.01
CA ILE A 9 4.89 8.16 -10.97
C ILE A 9 5.51 8.57 -9.64
N HIS A 10 6.62 7.94 -9.24
CA HIS A 10 7.32 8.26 -7.99
C HIS A 10 7.71 9.74 -7.95
N LYS A 11 8.39 10.25 -9.00
CA LYS A 11 8.77 11.66 -9.08
C LYS A 11 7.57 12.60 -8.99
N ARG A 12 6.44 12.22 -9.61
CA ARG A 12 5.23 13.03 -9.56
C ARG A 12 4.61 13.05 -8.16
N LEU A 13 4.54 11.91 -7.49
CA LEU A 13 4.02 11.80 -6.13
C LEU A 13 4.90 12.56 -5.13
N GLU A 14 6.22 12.41 -5.22
CA GLU A 14 7.17 13.15 -4.37
C GLU A 14 6.98 14.66 -4.53
N ALA A 15 6.86 15.16 -5.76
CA ALA A 15 6.63 16.58 -6.02
C ALA A 15 5.30 17.08 -5.44
N ILE A 16 4.23 16.28 -5.51
CA ILE A 16 2.92 16.62 -4.91
C ILE A 16 3.01 16.60 -3.39
N ALA A 17 3.66 15.59 -2.81
CA ALA A 17 3.80 15.46 -1.36
C ALA A 17 4.61 16.60 -0.74
N ARG A 18 5.63 17.11 -1.43
CA ARG A 18 6.36 18.31 -1.01
C ARG A 18 5.55 19.60 -1.16
N GLY A 19 4.79 19.70 -2.25
CA GLY A 19 4.07 20.93 -2.60
C GLY A 19 2.75 21.08 -1.85
N GLU A 20 1.84 20.15 -2.07
CA GLU A 20 0.49 20.16 -1.51
C GLU A 20 0.43 19.52 -0.13
N GLY A 21 1.24 18.48 0.10
CA GLY A 21 1.31 17.80 1.40
C GLY A 21 2.23 18.51 2.40
N GLU A 22 2.98 19.52 1.96
CA GLU A 22 3.96 20.27 2.78
C GLU A 22 4.98 19.38 3.52
N LEU A 23 5.22 18.16 3.03
CA LEU A 23 6.11 17.19 3.67
C LEU A 23 7.58 17.55 3.47
N SER A 24 8.43 17.08 4.39
CA SER A 24 9.88 17.12 4.17
C SER A 24 10.28 16.30 2.95
N GLU A 25 11.50 16.54 2.43
CA GLU A 25 12.03 15.78 1.30
C GLU A 25 12.05 14.27 1.56
N LYS A 26 12.41 13.87 2.78
CA LYS A 26 12.43 12.45 3.18
C LYS A 26 11.01 11.87 3.22
N GLU A 27 10.09 12.53 3.91
CA GLU A 27 8.70 12.03 4.03
C GLU A 27 8.00 11.96 2.67
N ALA A 28 8.21 12.95 1.81
CA ALA A 28 7.68 12.94 0.46
C ALA A 28 8.23 11.80 -0.39
N TRP A 29 9.52 11.51 -0.25
CA TRP A 29 10.15 10.35 -0.91
C TRP A 29 9.57 9.05 -0.35
N ASP A 30 9.45 8.92 0.98
CA ASP A 30 8.91 7.72 1.64
C ASP A 30 7.46 7.46 1.20
N VAL A 31 6.61 8.50 1.10
CA VAL A 31 5.25 8.37 0.54
C VAL A 31 5.29 7.86 -0.90
N ALA A 32 6.11 8.46 -1.75
CA ALA A 32 6.20 8.07 -3.16
C ALA A 32 6.72 6.64 -3.32
N PHE A 33 7.68 6.22 -2.50
CA PHE A 33 8.17 4.85 -2.45
C PHE A 33 7.03 3.90 -2.07
N HIS A 34 6.37 4.14 -0.94
CA HIS A 34 5.29 3.27 -0.48
C HIS A 34 4.13 3.22 -1.47
N MET A 35 3.83 4.30 -2.19
CA MET A 35 2.77 4.31 -3.20
C MET A 35 3.14 3.69 -4.55
N THR A 36 4.41 3.33 -4.77
CA THR A 36 4.87 2.78 -6.06
C THR A 36 5.53 1.41 -5.97
N ASP A 37 5.87 0.94 -4.77
CA ASP A 37 6.59 -0.31 -4.61
C ASP A 37 5.77 -1.54 -5.00
N TRP A 38 4.45 -1.46 -4.87
CA TRP A 38 3.50 -2.53 -5.13
C TRP A 38 2.80 -2.44 -6.51
N LEU A 39 3.38 -1.71 -7.47
CA LEU A 39 2.77 -1.53 -8.80
C LEU A 39 2.71 -2.83 -9.63
N GLU A 40 3.54 -3.83 -9.32
CA GLU A 40 3.47 -5.14 -9.96
C GLU A 40 2.24 -5.93 -9.51
N GLU A 41 1.93 -5.90 -8.21
CA GLU A 41 0.74 -6.50 -7.62
C GLU A 41 -0.52 -5.81 -8.13
N LEU A 42 -0.51 -4.48 -8.27
CA LEU A 42 -1.60 -3.74 -8.90
C LEU A 42 -1.84 -4.19 -10.34
N GLU A 43 -0.77 -4.34 -11.13
CA GLU A 43 -0.91 -4.81 -12.50
C GLU A 43 -1.49 -6.22 -12.56
N ALA A 44 -0.96 -7.15 -11.77
CA ALA A 44 -1.44 -8.53 -11.69
C ALA A 44 -2.91 -8.59 -11.26
N TRP A 45 -3.28 -7.84 -10.22
CA TRP A 45 -4.66 -7.75 -9.75
C TRP A 45 -5.59 -7.18 -10.82
N THR A 46 -5.19 -6.11 -11.51
CA THR A 46 -6.00 -5.53 -12.59
C THR A 46 -6.13 -6.46 -13.79
N ALA A 47 -5.10 -7.24 -14.13
CA ALA A 47 -5.14 -8.23 -15.19
C ALA A 47 -6.12 -9.36 -14.86
N PHE A 48 -6.06 -9.89 -13.63
CA PHE A 48 -7.03 -10.86 -13.12
C PHE A 48 -8.46 -10.30 -13.19
N CYS A 49 -8.69 -9.11 -12.63
CA CYS A 49 -10.00 -8.46 -12.62
C CYS A 49 -10.57 -8.23 -14.03
N ALA A 50 -9.70 -7.96 -15.03
CA ALA A 50 -10.12 -7.72 -16.40
C ALA A 50 -10.52 -9.02 -17.15
N ASN A 51 -9.96 -10.16 -16.77
CA ASN A 51 -10.27 -11.45 -17.36
C ASN A 51 -10.09 -12.60 -16.35
N PRO A 52 -11.06 -12.81 -15.45
CA PRO A 52 -10.90 -13.74 -14.32
C PRO A 52 -10.73 -15.20 -14.74
N GLU A 53 -11.26 -15.58 -15.90
CA GLU A 53 -11.20 -16.94 -16.45
C GLU A 53 -9.86 -17.25 -17.16
N ALA A 54 -8.96 -16.28 -17.29
CA ALA A 54 -7.68 -16.45 -18.00
C ALA A 54 -6.58 -17.11 -17.17
N LEU A 55 -6.73 -17.12 -15.85
CA LEU A 55 -5.75 -17.63 -14.90
C LEU A 55 -6.28 -18.91 -14.25
N SER A 56 -5.37 -19.78 -13.82
CA SER A 56 -5.75 -20.92 -12.98
C SER A 56 -6.06 -20.45 -11.56
N ASP A 57 -6.86 -21.23 -10.82
CA ASP A 57 -7.17 -20.96 -9.42
C ASP A 57 -5.91 -20.72 -8.56
N GLN A 58 -4.85 -21.50 -8.78
CA GLN A 58 -3.58 -21.31 -8.06
C GLN A 58 -2.94 -19.95 -8.37
N ALA A 59 -2.92 -19.54 -9.64
CA ALA A 59 -2.35 -18.24 -9.99
C ALA A 59 -3.18 -17.07 -9.42
N VAL A 60 -4.50 -17.25 -9.32
CA VAL A 60 -5.38 -16.26 -8.67
C VAL A 60 -5.12 -16.21 -7.16
N ASP A 61 -4.96 -17.36 -6.50
CA ASP A 61 -4.62 -17.45 -5.08
C ASP A 61 -3.28 -16.75 -4.77
N ASP A 62 -2.25 -16.99 -5.59
CA ASP A 62 -0.95 -16.34 -5.45
C ASP A 62 -1.07 -14.80 -5.56
N ILE A 63 -1.77 -14.30 -6.58
CA ILE A 63 -2.01 -12.86 -6.77
C ILE A 63 -2.78 -12.28 -5.57
N LEU A 64 -3.79 -13.00 -5.08
CA LEU A 64 -4.60 -12.56 -3.95
C LEU A 64 -3.76 -12.46 -2.67
N MET A 65 -2.92 -13.46 -2.40
CA MET A 65 -2.05 -13.49 -1.22
C MET A 65 -1.00 -12.38 -1.25
N ASP A 66 -0.33 -12.18 -2.39
CA ASP A 66 0.64 -11.11 -2.57
C ASP A 66 -0.02 -9.74 -2.36
N PHE A 67 -1.18 -9.53 -2.99
CA PHE A 67 -1.90 -8.26 -2.87
C PHE A 67 -2.35 -8.00 -1.43
N LEU A 68 -2.94 -8.99 -0.74
CA LEU A 68 -3.46 -8.83 0.61
C LEU A 68 -2.39 -8.67 1.69
N THR A 69 -1.18 -9.20 1.48
CA THR A 69 -0.13 -9.17 2.50
C THR A 69 0.90 -8.06 2.28
N HIS A 70 1.10 -7.62 1.02
CA HIS A 70 2.08 -6.59 0.69
C HIS A 70 1.43 -5.20 0.62
N VAL A 71 0.37 -5.04 -0.18
CA VAL A 71 -0.21 -3.73 -0.51
C VAL A 71 -0.73 -2.97 0.73
N PRO A 72 -1.48 -3.58 1.67
CA PRO A 72 -2.02 -2.86 2.82
C PRO A 72 -0.95 -2.22 3.70
N ASN A 73 0.20 -2.89 3.88
CA ASN A 73 1.30 -2.35 4.68
C ASN A 73 1.85 -1.06 4.07
N HIS A 74 2.03 -1.03 2.75
CA HIS A 74 2.50 0.14 2.04
C HIS A 74 1.48 1.28 2.04
N ILE A 75 0.19 0.97 1.81
CA ILE A 75 -0.88 1.98 1.87
C ILE A 75 -1.00 2.56 3.29
N ALA A 76 -0.90 1.72 4.32
CA ALA A 76 -0.97 2.16 5.71
C ALA A 76 0.19 3.12 6.05
N ALA A 77 1.42 2.74 5.67
CA ALA A 77 2.59 3.60 5.84
C ALA A 77 2.43 4.94 5.12
N ALA A 78 2.03 4.91 3.84
CA ALA A 78 1.81 6.14 3.05
C ALA A 78 0.70 7.02 3.65
N SER A 79 -0.41 6.44 4.11
CA SER A 79 -1.50 7.17 4.78
C SER A 79 -1.02 7.88 6.04
N LYS A 80 -0.25 7.18 6.88
CA LYS A 80 0.30 7.74 8.10
C LYS A 80 1.28 8.87 7.82
N ILE A 81 2.16 8.73 6.84
CA ILE A 81 3.14 9.78 6.52
C ILE A 81 2.46 10.99 5.86
N TYR A 82 1.51 10.77 4.93
CA TYR A 82 0.94 11.85 4.13
C TYR A 82 -0.16 12.64 4.85
N ASN A 83 -1.00 11.97 5.64
CA ASN A 83 -2.16 12.59 6.28
C ASN A 83 -2.09 12.59 7.81
N ASP A 84 -1.07 11.97 8.42
CA ASP A 84 -0.99 11.68 9.86
C ASP A 84 -2.19 10.87 10.40
N VAL A 85 -2.97 10.25 9.51
CA VAL A 85 -4.16 9.46 9.86
C VAL A 85 -3.78 7.97 9.89
N PRO A 86 -3.92 7.29 11.05
CA PRO A 86 -3.73 5.85 11.12
C PRO A 86 -4.84 5.14 10.33
N VAL A 87 -4.50 3.97 9.77
CA VAL A 87 -5.52 3.05 9.25
C VAL A 87 -6.32 2.54 10.44
N THR A 88 -7.64 2.43 10.27
CA THR A 88 -8.56 1.97 11.31
C THR A 88 -9.31 0.73 10.83
N ASP A 89 -9.58 -0.21 11.73
CA ASP A 89 -10.41 -1.38 11.45
C ASP A 89 -11.90 -1.02 11.39
N VAL A 90 -12.30 -0.41 10.27
CA VAL A 90 -13.68 0.02 10.02
C VAL A 90 -14.66 -1.16 10.01
N PHE A 91 -14.19 -2.37 9.73
CA PHE A 91 -15.05 -3.56 9.59
C PHE A 91 -15.09 -4.44 10.84
N GLY A 92 -14.28 -4.13 11.87
CA GLY A 92 -14.27 -4.86 13.14
C GLY A 92 -13.80 -6.31 12.99
N VAL A 93 -12.86 -6.57 12.07
CA VAL A 93 -12.31 -7.91 11.79
C VAL A 93 -10.97 -8.17 12.49
N GLY A 94 -10.49 -7.23 13.30
CA GLY A 94 -9.15 -7.26 13.89
C GLY A 94 -8.06 -6.91 12.88
N ALA A 95 -8.36 -6.09 11.84
CA ALA A 95 -7.39 -5.76 10.78
C ALA A 95 -6.26 -4.83 11.26
N THR A 96 -6.51 -4.08 12.33
CA THR A 96 -5.53 -3.22 13.00
C THR A 96 -5.57 -3.58 14.47
N VAL A 97 -4.51 -4.21 14.99
CA VAL A 97 -4.34 -4.36 16.43
C VAL A 97 -3.64 -3.10 16.95
N GLU A 98 -4.19 -2.51 18.02
CA GLU A 98 -3.35 -1.71 18.90
C GLU A 98 -2.45 -2.71 19.62
N ASP A 99 -1.14 -2.49 19.66
CA ASP A 99 -0.28 -3.20 20.60
C ASP A 99 -0.80 -2.83 21.99
N GLU A 100 -1.66 -3.68 22.58
CA GLU A 100 -1.96 -3.60 24.00
C GLU A 100 -0.62 -3.84 24.69
N GLU A 101 0.04 -2.75 25.13
CA GLU A 101 1.10 -2.85 26.12
C GLU A 101 0.43 -3.52 27.33
N ASP A 102 0.66 -4.82 27.50
CA ASP A 102 0.31 -5.55 28.70
C ASP A 102 0.94 -4.80 29.89
N GLU A 103 0.16 -3.93 30.55
CA GLU A 103 0.46 -3.45 31.89
C GLU A 103 0.36 -4.66 32.82
N ASP A 104 1.46 -5.41 32.90
CA ASP A 104 1.68 -6.51 33.83
C ASP A 104 1.73 -5.92 35.25
N GLU A 105 0.57 -5.57 35.81
CA GLU A 105 0.40 -5.31 37.24
C GLU A 105 0.35 -6.65 37.99
N GLY A 106 1.52 -7.12 38.44
CA GLY A 106 1.69 -8.30 39.32
C GLY A 106 2.90 -8.21 40.24
#